data_AF-A0A1Y0L7F9-F1
#
_entry.id   AF-A0A1Y0L7F9-F1
#
_cell.length_a   1.000
_cell.length_b   1.000
_cell.length_c   1.000
_cell.angle_alpha   90.00
_cell.angle_beta   90.00
_cell.angle_gamma   90.00
#
_symmetry.space_group_name_H-M   'P 1'
#
loop_
_entity.id
_entity.type
_entity.pdbx_description
1 polymer ?
#
loop_
_entity_poly.entity_id
_entity_poly.type
_entity_poly.pdbx_seq_one_letter_code
_entity_poly.pdbx_strand_id
1 'polypeptide(L)'
;MTKHIDAIKILLRLEGLAFLLVSVLLYSQTTAHWGEFALWFFVPDLAMVGYALGTKVGAVLYNLTHSYTGALLLIAIAVISHSAVALPVGIIWMAHIGFDRMLGYGLKYRRGFGFTHLGNIGKNASVVTEGE
;
A
#
# COMPACT_ATOMS: atom_id res chain seq x y z
N MET A 1 -14.73 22.42 -11.76
CA MET A 1 -14.89 21.48 -10.62
C MET A 1 -13.74 20.46 -10.51
N THR A 2 -12.64 20.62 -11.27
CA THR A 2 -11.52 19.67 -11.38
C THR A 2 -10.42 19.89 -10.33
N LYS A 3 -10.09 21.14 -9.98
CA LYS A 3 -9.06 21.48 -8.97
C LYS A 3 -9.21 20.79 -7.61
N HIS A 4 -10.44 20.55 -7.15
CA HIS A 4 -10.67 19.95 -5.83
C HIS A 4 -10.43 18.44 -5.80
N ILE A 5 -10.70 17.73 -6.90
CA ILE A 5 -10.47 16.28 -7.00
C ILE A 5 -8.97 15.97 -6.99
N ASP A 6 -8.15 16.84 -7.56
CA ASP A 6 -6.70 16.70 -7.55
C ASP A 6 -6.11 16.99 -6.16
N ALA A 7 -6.66 17.96 -5.42
CA ALA A 7 -6.22 18.27 -4.06
C ALA A 7 -6.38 17.07 -3.10
N ILE A 8 -7.52 16.35 -3.17
CA ILE A 8 -7.75 15.16 -2.34
C ILE A 8 -6.75 14.05 -2.68
N LYS A 9 -6.48 13.81 -3.97
CA LYS A 9 -5.50 12.79 -4.38
C LYS A 9 -4.10 13.13 -3.91
N ILE A 10 -3.71 14.40 -3.96
CA ILE A 10 -2.43 14.87 -3.42
C ILE A 10 -2.37 14.61 -1.91
N LEU A 11 -3.44 14.96 -1.17
CA LEU A 11 -3.51 14.72 0.27
C LEU A 11 -3.33 13.22 0.60
N LEU A 12 -4.04 12.34 -0.10
CA LEU A 12 -3.91 10.88 0.11
C LEU A 12 -2.51 10.35 -0.22
N ARG A 13 -1.82 10.91 -1.22
CA ARG A 13 -0.42 10.58 -1.52
C ARG A 13 0.53 11.08 -0.42
N LEU A 14 0.28 12.27 0.12
CA LEU A 14 1.04 12.81 1.25
C LEU A 14 0.81 11.97 2.53
N GLU A 15 -0.39 11.47 2.76
CA GLU A 15 -0.66 10.50 3.82
C GLU A 15 0.16 9.21 3.61
N GLY A 16 0.19 8.68 2.38
CA GLY A 16 1.04 7.55 2.02
C GLY A 16 2.53 7.80 2.32
N LEU A 17 3.04 8.98 1.92
CA LEU A 17 4.41 9.41 2.22
C LEU A 17 4.64 9.50 3.75
N ALA A 18 3.70 10.05 4.51
CA ALA A 18 3.81 10.14 5.95
C ALA A 18 3.91 8.76 6.60
N PHE A 19 3.07 7.80 6.18
CA PHE A 19 3.16 6.42 6.65
C PHE A 19 4.48 5.74 6.28
N LEU A 20 5.00 5.98 5.07
CA LEU A 20 6.32 5.49 4.67
C LEU A 20 7.42 6.05 5.58
N LEU A 21 7.48 7.37 5.76
CA LEU A 21 8.52 8.02 6.57
C LEU A 21 8.45 7.59 8.03
N VAL A 22 7.25 7.57 8.63
CA VAL A 22 7.06 7.09 10.00
C VAL A 22 7.48 5.64 10.14
N SER A 23 7.14 4.77 9.18
CA SER A 23 7.55 3.36 9.23
C SER A 23 9.06 3.19 9.13
N VAL A 24 9.74 3.94 8.25
CA VAL A 24 11.21 3.92 8.15
C VAL A 24 11.86 4.39 9.45
N LEU A 25 11.32 5.45 10.07
CA LEU A 25 11.79 5.95 11.35
C LEU A 25 11.58 4.90 12.45
N LEU A 26 10.39 4.30 12.56
CA LEU A 26 10.10 3.25 13.55
C LEU A 26 10.99 2.02 13.34
N TYR A 27 11.20 1.60 12.09
CA TYR A 27 12.06 0.46 11.77
C TYR A 27 13.51 0.71 12.19
N SER A 28 14.02 1.93 12.04
CA SER A 28 15.38 2.29 12.47
C SER A 28 15.59 2.20 13.98
N GLN A 29 14.52 2.17 14.78
CA GLN A 29 14.56 1.94 16.23
C GLN A 29 14.53 0.45 16.60
N THR A 30 14.33 -0.45 15.63
CA THR A 30 14.40 -1.90 15.85
C THR A 30 15.85 -2.40 15.73
N THR A 31 16.11 -3.61 16.21
CA THR A 31 17.40 -4.28 16.05
C THR A 31 17.51 -5.09 14.75
N ALA A 32 16.49 -5.05 13.88
CA ALA A 32 16.43 -5.83 12.64
C ALA A 32 17.33 -5.25 11.55
N HIS A 33 17.79 -6.11 10.63
CA HIS A 33 18.73 -5.71 9.58
C HIS A 33 18.02 -5.05 8.38
N TRP A 34 18.56 -3.96 7.85
CA TRP A 34 18.03 -3.29 6.65
C TRP A 34 17.94 -4.18 5.39
N GLY A 35 18.69 -5.28 5.32
CA GLY A 35 18.52 -6.29 4.28
C GLY A 35 17.17 -7.00 4.36
N GLU A 36 16.69 -7.28 5.57
CA GLU A 36 15.35 -7.84 5.80
C GLU A 36 14.28 -6.82 5.42
N PHE A 37 14.47 -5.54 5.76
CA PHE A 37 13.60 -4.47 5.29
C PHE A 37 13.44 -4.53 3.77
N ALA A 38 14.54 -4.44 3.03
CA ALA A 38 14.52 -4.42 1.57
C ALA A 38 13.88 -5.70 0.97
N LEU A 39 14.17 -6.87 1.55
CA LEU A 39 13.63 -8.14 1.07
C LEU A 39 12.11 -8.25 1.30
N TRP A 40 11.66 -8.04 2.54
CA TRP A 40 10.26 -8.21 2.92
C TRP A 40 9.37 -7.08 2.41
N PHE A 41 9.94 -5.91 2.10
CA PHE A 41 9.21 -4.77 1.55
C PHE A 41 8.41 -5.14 0.31
N PHE A 42 8.97 -5.95 -0.60
CA PHE A 42 8.29 -6.31 -1.86
C PHE A 42 7.38 -7.54 -1.76
N VAL A 43 7.30 -8.21 -0.61
CA VAL A 43 6.50 -9.44 -0.45
C VAL A 43 5.00 -9.21 -0.65
N PRO A 44 4.38 -8.10 -0.20
CA PRO A 44 2.97 -7.83 -0.47
C PRO A 44 2.61 -7.83 -1.96
N ASP A 45 3.54 -7.41 -2.83
CA ASP A 45 3.31 -7.33 -4.29
C ASP A 45 3.17 -8.69 -4.97
N LEU A 46 3.63 -9.77 -4.34
CA LEU A 46 3.40 -11.13 -4.84
C LEU A 46 1.90 -11.45 -4.97
N ALA A 47 1.04 -10.76 -4.22
CA ALA A 47 -0.42 -10.88 -4.37
C ALA A 47 -0.92 -10.51 -5.78
N MET A 48 -0.14 -9.76 -6.56
CA MET A 48 -0.46 -9.43 -7.96
C MET A 48 -0.55 -10.69 -8.84
N VAL A 49 0.13 -11.78 -8.50
CA VAL A 49 0.02 -13.08 -9.22
C VAL A 49 -1.43 -13.58 -9.21
N GLY A 50 -2.23 -13.20 -8.21
CA GLY A 50 -3.66 -13.48 -8.16
C GLY A 50 -4.46 -12.98 -9.37
N TYR A 51 -3.97 -11.96 -10.09
CA TYR A 51 -4.60 -11.50 -11.33
C TYR A 51 -4.52 -12.51 -12.47
N ALA A 52 -3.60 -13.48 -12.43
CA ALA A 52 -3.56 -14.60 -13.38
C ALA A 52 -4.81 -15.51 -13.27
N LEU A 53 -5.46 -15.52 -12.10
CA LEU A 53 -6.71 -16.24 -11.85
C LEU A 53 -7.97 -15.39 -12.13
N GLY A 54 -7.77 -14.14 -12.58
CA GLY A 54 -8.84 -13.21 -12.93
C GLY A 54 -8.89 -11.95 -12.06
N THR A 55 -9.54 -10.91 -12.57
CA THR A 55 -9.54 -9.55 -11.97
C THR A 55 -10.18 -9.49 -10.59
N LYS A 56 -11.21 -10.31 -10.33
CA LYS A 56 -11.88 -10.37 -9.03
C LYS A 56 -10.96 -10.95 -7.95
N VAL A 57 -10.33 -12.09 -8.25
CA VAL A 57 -9.42 -12.78 -7.31
C VAL A 57 -8.19 -11.92 -7.05
N GLY A 58 -7.58 -11.39 -8.11
CA GLY A 58 -6.45 -10.47 -8.00
C GLY A 58 -6.75 -9.24 -7.15
N ALA A 59 -7.90 -8.58 -7.35
CA ALA A 59 -8.28 -7.42 -6.56
C ALA A 59 -8.48 -7.75 -5.07
N VAL A 60 -9.06 -8.91 -4.75
CA VAL A 60 -9.22 -9.34 -3.34
C VAL A 60 -7.88 -9.61 -2.70
N LEU A 61 -7.01 -10.41 -3.33
CA LEU A 61 -5.68 -10.74 -2.79
C LEU A 61 -4.81 -9.50 -2.64
N TYR A 62 -4.82 -8.60 -3.62
CA TYR A 62 -4.10 -7.33 -3.53
C TYR A 62 -4.63 -6.47 -2.37
N ASN A 63 -5.94 -6.30 -2.24
CA ASN A 63 -6.50 -5.44 -1.20
C ASN A 63 -6.26 -5.98 0.21
N LEU A 64 -6.20 -7.30 0.39
CA LEU A 64 -5.83 -7.91 1.66
C LEU A 64 -4.39 -7.58 2.06
N THR A 65 -3.46 -7.55 1.10
CA THR A 65 -2.05 -7.22 1.34
C THR A 65 -1.75 -5.72 1.28
N HIS A 66 -2.66 -4.89 0.75
CA HIS A 66 -2.46 -3.44 0.62
C HIS A 66 -3.43 -2.61 1.49
N SER A 67 -4.10 -3.26 2.44
CA SER A 67 -4.88 -2.59 3.49
C SER A 67 -4.03 -2.36 4.73
N TYR A 68 -4.05 -1.13 5.25
CA TYR A 68 -3.40 -0.82 6.53
C TYR A 68 -3.96 -1.64 7.69
N THR A 69 -5.18 -2.16 7.60
CA THR A 69 -5.78 -3.01 8.63
C THR A 69 -4.91 -4.22 8.95
N GLY A 70 -4.36 -4.89 7.92
CA GLY A 70 -3.50 -6.07 8.12
C GLY A 70 -2.21 -5.72 8.85
N ALA A 71 -1.51 -4.68 8.36
CA ALA A 71 -0.27 -4.20 8.96
C ALA A 71 -0.47 -3.72 10.42
N LEU A 72 -1.52 -2.93 10.68
CA LEU A 72 -1.83 -2.41 12.01
C LEU A 72 -2.23 -3.51 13.00
N LEU A 73 -3.00 -4.51 12.56
CA LEU A 73 -3.32 -5.67 13.40
C LEU A 73 -2.05 -6.45 13.76
N LEU A 74 -1.15 -6.67 12.80
CA LEU A 74 0.11 -7.35 13.07
C LEU A 74 0.99 -6.56 14.05
N ILE A 75 1.09 -5.24 13.89
CA ILE A 75 1.81 -4.37 14.83
C ILE A 75 1.18 -4.43 16.21
N ALA A 76 -0.15 -4.32 16.32
CA ALA A 76 -0.84 -4.37 17.61
C ALA A 76 -0.59 -5.71 18.33
N ILE A 77 -0.71 -6.83 17.61
CA ILE A 77 -0.39 -8.16 18.12
C ILE A 77 1.08 -8.23 18.56
N ALA A 78 2.00 -7.71 17.76
CA ALA A 78 3.43 -7.72 18.06
C ALA A 78 3.77 -6.92 19.33
N VAL A 79 3.13 -5.75 19.52
CA VAL A 79 3.31 -4.93 20.72
C VAL A 79 2.77 -5.65 21.96
N ILE A 80 1.55 -6.20 21.88
CA ILE A 80 0.91 -6.91 23.01
C ILE A 80 1.70 -8.17 23.40
N SER A 81 2.24 -8.88 22.41
CA SER A 81 3.02 -10.11 22.62
C SER A 81 4.51 -9.87 22.85
N HIS A 82 4.98 -8.61 22.82
CA HIS A 82 6.40 -8.25 22.87
C HIS A 82 7.26 -9.01 21.84
N SER A 83 6.71 -9.24 20.64
CA SER A 83 7.40 -10.01 19.59
C SER A 83 8.43 -9.18 18.85
N ALA A 84 9.72 -9.53 19.03
CA ALA A 84 10.85 -8.92 18.34
C ALA A 84 10.85 -9.15 16.82
N VAL A 85 10.11 -10.17 16.33
CA VAL A 85 10.03 -10.51 14.89
C VAL A 85 8.80 -9.89 14.25
N ALA A 86 7.63 -10.00 14.87
CA ALA A 86 6.38 -9.54 14.26
C ALA A 86 6.32 -8.01 14.13
N LEU A 87 6.98 -7.27 15.04
CA LEU A 87 6.96 -5.81 15.03
C LEU A 87 7.70 -5.24 13.79
N PRO A 88 8.96 -5.60 13.50
CA PRO A 88 9.63 -5.20 12.26
C PRO A 88 8.84 -5.57 11.00
N VAL A 89 8.26 -6.78 10.94
CA VAL A 89 7.47 -7.24 9.79
C VAL A 89 6.23 -6.37 9.58
N GLY A 90 5.50 -6.05 10.65
CA GLY A 90 4.34 -5.16 10.57
C GLY A 90 4.71 -3.73 10.13
N ILE A 91 5.85 -3.22 10.60
CA ILE A 91 6.38 -1.91 10.19
C ILE A 91 6.79 -1.91 8.71
N ILE A 92 7.50 -2.93 8.24
CA ILE A 92 7.87 -3.07 6.82
C ILE A 92 6.61 -3.12 5.94
N TRP A 93 5.60 -3.88 6.37
CA TRP A 93 4.35 -3.98 5.65
C TRP A 93 3.63 -2.63 5.57
N MET A 94 3.58 -1.87 6.67
CA MET A 94 3.05 -0.50 6.64
C MET A 94 3.84 0.43 5.72
N ALA A 95 5.18 0.32 5.71
CA ALA A 95 6.04 1.09 4.83
C ALA A 95 5.71 0.83 3.35
N HIS A 96 5.54 -0.43 2.97
CA HIS A 96 5.16 -0.81 1.60
C HIS A 96 3.84 -0.18 1.18
N ILE A 97 2.80 -0.28 2.03
CA ILE A 97 1.49 0.32 1.73
C ILE A 97 1.60 1.84 1.59
N GLY A 98 2.39 2.50 2.44
CA GLY A 98 2.66 3.94 2.36
C GLY A 98 3.34 4.34 1.06
N PHE A 99 4.36 3.58 0.64
CA PHE A 99 5.07 3.77 -0.62
C PHE A 99 4.15 3.61 -1.83
N ASP A 100 3.35 2.54 -1.88
CA ASP A 100 2.38 2.28 -2.95
C ASP A 100 1.40 3.46 -3.09
N ARG A 101 0.85 3.92 -1.95
CA ARG A 101 -0.08 5.06 -1.90
C ARG A 101 0.55 6.39 -2.28
N MET A 102 1.80 6.64 -1.90
CA MET A 102 2.56 7.82 -2.31
C MET A 102 2.69 7.90 -3.84
N LEU A 103 2.96 6.76 -4.48
CA LEU A 103 3.05 6.67 -5.95
C LEU A 103 1.69 6.74 -6.65
N GLY A 104 0.59 6.77 -5.88
CA GLY A 104 -0.77 6.85 -6.39
C GLY A 104 -1.38 5.50 -6.73
N TYR A 105 -0.72 4.40 -6.38
CA TYR A 105 -1.36 3.10 -6.33
C TYR A 105 -2.25 3.03 -5.08
N GLY A 106 -3.26 2.18 -5.12
CA GLY A 106 -4.19 2.06 -4.01
C GLY A 106 -5.04 0.83 -4.14
N LEU A 107 -5.97 0.67 -3.20
CA LEU A 107 -6.95 -0.42 -3.22
C LEU A 107 -7.66 -0.49 -4.57
N LYS A 108 -7.75 -1.71 -5.08
CA LYS A 108 -8.17 -2.07 -6.42
C LYS A 108 -9.66 -2.37 -6.46
N TYR A 109 -10.34 -1.81 -7.46
CA TYR A 109 -11.67 -2.25 -7.81
C TYR A 109 -11.63 -3.56 -8.59
N ARG A 110 -12.71 -4.36 -8.50
CA ARG A 110 -12.86 -5.64 -9.23
C ARG A 110 -12.85 -5.49 -10.76
N ARG A 111 -12.96 -4.25 -11.27
CA ARG A 111 -12.96 -3.90 -12.69
C ARG A 111 -11.59 -4.17 -13.35
N GLY A 112 -10.51 -4.17 -12.59
CA GLY A 112 -9.16 -4.46 -13.08
C GLY A 112 -8.09 -3.68 -12.32
N PHE A 113 -6.83 -4.07 -12.51
CA PHE A 113 -5.68 -3.51 -11.78
C PHE A 113 -5.53 -1.99 -11.92
N GLY A 114 -5.95 -1.44 -13.08
CA GLY A 114 -5.84 -0.02 -13.39
C GLY A 114 -6.84 0.88 -12.67
N PHE A 115 -7.81 0.33 -11.93
CA PHE A 115 -8.88 1.09 -11.28
C PHE A 115 -8.66 1.09 -9.78
N THR A 116 -8.32 2.23 -9.21
CA THR A 116 -8.02 2.37 -7.78
C THR A 116 -8.85 3.48 -7.14
N HIS A 117 -8.98 3.45 -5.81
CA HIS A 117 -9.62 4.53 -5.06
C HIS A 117 -8.86 5.88 -5.15
N LEU A 118 -7.58 5.88 -5.54
CA LEU A 118 -6.80 7.09 -5.80
C LEU A 118 -6.90 7.58 -7.25
N GLY A 119 -7.71 6.89 -8.07
CA GLY A 119 -7.88 7.16 -9.48
C GLY A 119 -7.37 6.03 -10.37
N ASN A 120 -7.55 6.22 -11.67
CA ASN A 120 -7.09 5.27 -12.67
C ASN A 120 -5.59 5.44 -12.94
N ILE A 121 -4.92 4.33 -13.21
CA ILE A 121 -3.48 4.28 -13.53
C ILE A 121 -3.24 3.70 -14.94
N GLY A 122 -2.10 4.03 -15.54
CA GLY A 122 -1.72 3.56 -16.87
C GLY A 122 -2.59 4.15 -17.99
N LYS A 123 -2.90 3.35 -19.01
CA LYS A 123 -3.71 3.77 -20.19
C LYS A 123 -5.12 4.30 -19.83
N ASN A 124 -5.60 4.00 -18.63
CA ASN A 124 -6.92 4.42 -18.15
C ASN A 124 -6.89 5.78 -17.43
N ALA A 125 -5.71 6.37 -17.22
CA ALA A 125 -5.55 7.64 -16.50
C ALA A 125 -5.99 8.86 -17.35
N SER A 126 -5.80 8.82 -18.67
CA SER A 126 -6.10 9.92 -19.61
C SER A 126 -7.54 9.92 -20.15
N VAL A 127 -8.26 8.81 -20.06
CA VAL A 127 -9.63 8.68 -20.61
C VAL A 127 -10.64 9.55 -19.85
N VAL A 128 -10.33 9.97 -18.63
CA VAL A 128 -11.22 10.84 -17.82
C VAL A 128 -10.99 12.33 -18.13
N THR A 129 -9.87 12.71 -18.75
CA THR A 129 -9.56 14.12 -19.03
C THR A 129 -10.00 14.60 -20.42
N GLU A 130 -10.38 13.71 -21.33
CA GLU A 130 -10.76 14.06 -22.72
C GLU A 130 -12.27 14.01 -22.99
N GLY A 131 -13.09 13.76 -21.97
CA GLY A 131 -14.53 13.50 -22.11
C GLY A 131 -15.46 14.46 -21.36
N GLU A 132 -15.05 15.70 -21.10
CA GLU A 132 -15.92 16.79 -20.60
C GLU A 132 -15.82 18.03 -21.49
#